data_AF-A0A4Z1DEQ1-F1
#
_entry.id   AF-A0A4Z1DEQ1-F1
#
_cell.length_a   1.000
_cell.length_b   1.000
_cell.length_c   1.000
_cell.angle_alpha   90.00
_cell.angle_beta   90.00
_cell.angle_gamma   90.00
#
_symmetry.space_group_name_H-M   'P 1'
#
loop_
_entity.id
_entity.type
_entity.pdbx_description
1 polymer ?
#
loop_
_entity_poly.entity_id
_entity_poly.type
_entity_poly.pdbx_seq_one_letter_code
_entity_poly.pdbx_strand_id
1 'polypeptide(L)'
;MGRLREVGAPYVVPAPTGVTIRDRLKGLSSQDEQVLRQVGDHLGALASRDLKVRCMAGLAFDGDAWAERKRVLTVESSSRWAGAITKATNDQWALARRGQLAHVRALEAEVRRVARRLALPLRAAGDKRAAGGYRSRREWFAKSRRLRVLEDRLRSARADWRAGVVHVVRGGRRLLNSRQHLAAAELTEQRWRERWEAGRRFLQADGETGKRFGNETIRVTPDGEVSIRLPAPLAHLANAPHGRYVLAGRVTFPHRGGQWRERVSVNRAVAYRVHEDVDRGRWYLTASWKLPSVGTAPLAAVRADGLVGVDTNADHFAAWRLDAHGNPVGRPFRFGYDLTGPAEHRDAQLRHALTRLLHWAKRHDVAIAIEDLDFTAEKTREKHGGRTRFRALISGMPVAQVRSRLAAMAAEKGIAVIAVDPAYTSRWGAQHWRKPLTGKRGRPTRHDAASIAIGRRALGFAIRRRAAPPRDDRSDRRGHRSVQVGPGTRGREETRPRLPGPRTRSAGAGSGAKAGDQGAHHRSGRPAEPGFRQRDSMALGSNGTVKPFFRVPGCLGL
;
A
#
# COMPACT_ATOMS: atom_id res chain seq x y z
N MET A 1 -24.14 -23.54 -6.57
CA MET A 1 -24.00 -22.11 -6.20
C MET A 1 -22.74 -21.94 -5.35
N GLY A 2 -21.86 -20.98 -5.67
CA GLY A 2 -20.55 -20.86 -5.00
C GLY A 2 -20.64 -20.34 -3.57
N ARG A 3 -19.97 -21.03 -2.62
CA ARG A 3 -19.74 -20.60 -1.23
C ARG A 3 -19.36 -19.11 -1.20
N LEU A 4 -19.99 -18.35 -0.32
CA LEU A 4 -19.53 -16.99 -0.03
C LEU A 4 -18.19 -17.06 0.69
N ARG A 5 -17.32 -16.10 0.39
CA ARG A 5 -16.02 -15.97 1.04
C ARG A 5 -16.24 -15.62 2.51
N GLU A 6 -15.43 -16.20 3.38
CA GLU A 6 -15.34 -15.79 4.78
C GLU A 6 -14.92 -14.31 4.90
N VAL A 7 -15.61 -13.57 5.77
CA VAL A 7 -15.43 -12.13 5.94
C VAL A 7 -14.43 -11.89 7.07
N GLY A 8 -13.34 -11.17 6.78
CA GLY A 8 -12.34 -10.81 7.77
C GLY A 8 -12.89 -9.91 8.89
N ALA A 9 -12.36 -10.07 10.11
CA ALA A 9 -12.74 -9.26 11.25
C ALA A 9 -12.26 -7.80 11.10
N PRO A 10 -13.04 -6.81 11.58
CA PRO A 10 -12.60 -5.42 11.61
C PRO A 10 -11.44 -5.25 12.58
N TYR A 11 -10.50 -4.35 12.26
CA TYR A 11 -9.37 -4.00 13.12
C TYR A 11 -9.10 -2.50 13.09
N VAL A 12 -8.53 -1.98 14.17
CA VAL A 12 -8.10 -0.58 14.24
C VAL A 12 -6.75 -0.47 13.52
N VAL A 13 -6.67 0.45 12.55
CA VAL A 13 -5.47 0.70 11.77
C VAL A 13 -4.42 1.35 12.67
N PRO A 14 -3.22 0.77 12.81
CA PRO A 14 -2.18 1.35 13.64
C PRO A 14 -1.71 2.68 13.05
N ALA A 15 -1.39 3.64 13.92
CA ALA A 15 -0.79 4.90 13.52
C ALA A 15 0.58 4.64 12.84
N PRO A 16 0.92 5.37 11.77
CA PRO A 16 2.24 5.25 11.17
C PRO A 16 3.30 5.71 12.16
N THR A 17 4.34 4.90 12.33
CA THR A 17 5.45 5.19 13.24
C THR A 17 6.59 5.96 12.57
N GLY A 18 6.66 5.95 11.24
CA GLY A 18 7.66 6.70 10.48
C GLY A 18 7.26 8.16 10.29
N VAL A 19 8.17 9.08 10.61
CA VAL A 19 8.02 10.51 10.30
C VAL A 19 9.09 10.89 9.29
N THR A 20 8.69 11.65 8.27
CA THR A 20 9.59 12.23 7.29
C THR A 20 9.22 13.69 7.07
N ILE A 21 10.21 14.57 7.19
CA ILE A 21 10.10 16.00 6.87
C ILE A 21 11.15 16.35 5.82
N ARG A 22 10.85 17.33 4.98
CA ARG A 22 11.74 17.78 3.92
C ARG A 22 11.66 19.29 3.80
N ASP A 23 12.80 19.93 3.65
CA ASP A 23 12.88 21.32 3.24
C ASP A 23 14.10 21.56 2.34
N ARG A 24 14.13 22.73 1.70
CA ARG A 24 15.19 23.21 0.83
C ARG A 24 16.42 23.60 1.65
N LEU A 25 17.60 23.26 1.13
CA LEU A 25 18.86 23.86 1.57
C LEU A 25 18.99 25.23 0.90
N LYS A 26 18.88 26.31 1.68
CA LYS A 26 18.98 27.69 1.20
C LYS A 26 20.38 28.25 1.47
N GLY A 27 20.86 29.14 0.61
CA GLY A 27 22.16 29.78 0.78
C GLY A 27 23.35 28.86 0.50
N LEU A 28 23.17 27.81 -0.31
CA LEU A 28 24.30 27.02 -0.78
C LEU A 28 25.17 27.86 -1.72
N SER A 29 26.48 27.81 -1.52
CA SER A 29 27.45 28.37 -2.46
C SER A 29 27.57 27.48 -3.70
N SER A 30 28.14 28.01 -4.78
CA SER A 30 28.48 27.19 -5.95
C SER A 30 29.44 26.04 -5.60
N GLN A 31 30.34 26.29 -4.64
CA GLN A 31 31.25 25.27 -4.12
C GLN A 31 30.51 24.19 -3.34
N ASP A 32 29.52 24.54 -2.51
CA ASP A 32 28.69 23.57 -1.79
C ASP A 32 28.00 22.62 -2.77
N GLU A 33 27.38 23.17 -3.82
CA GLU A 33 26.70 22.35 -4.81
C GLU A 33 27.67 21.44 -5.57
N GLN A 34 28.86 21.93 -5.91
CA GLN A 34 29.90 21.12 -6.55
C GLN A 34 30.34 19.96 -5.67
N VAL A 35 30.60 20.21 -4.38
CA VAL A 35 30.97 19.16 -3.42
C VAL A 35 29.84 18.15 -3.24
N LEU A 36 28.58 18.60 -3.13
CA LEU A 36 27.42 17.71 -3.03
C LEU A 36 27.27 16.83 -4.28
N ARG A 37 27.48 17.38 -5.49
CA ARG A 37 27.47 16.59 -6.74
C ARG A 37 28.59 15.56 -6.73
N GLN A 38 29.84 15.96 -6.48
CA GLN A 38 30.99 15.05 -6.48
C GLN A 38 30.85 13.91 -5.47
N VAL A 39 30.48 14.22 -4.22
CA VAL A 39 30.27 13.19 -3.18
C VAL A 39 29.09 12.28 -3.55
N GLY A 40 27.98 12.87 -4.01
CA GLY A 40 26.80 12.12 -4.39
C GLY A 40 27.03 11.21 -5.60
N ASP A 41 27.83 11.64 -6.57
CA ASP A 41 28.18 10.89 -7.78
C ASP A 41 29.15 9.75 -7.44
N HIS A 42 30.18 10.00 -6.62
CA HIS A 42 31.11 8.96 -6.13
C HIS A 42 30.38 7.85 -5.37
N LEU A 43 29.59 8.22 -4.36
CA LEU A 43 28.79 7.26 -3.59
C LEU A 43 27.71 6.60 -4.45
N GLY A 44 27.17 7.33 -5.45
CA GLY A 44 26.22 6.82 -6.42
C GLY A 44 26.81 5.74 -7.33
N ALA A 45 28.06 5.90 -7.77
CA ALA A 45 28.81 4.91 -8.52
C ALA A 45 29.06 3.65 -7.67
N LEU A 46 29.55 3.83 -6.44
CA LEU A 46 29.75 2.74 -5.47
C LEU A 46 28.46 1.94 -5.24
N ALA A 47 27.35 2.62 -4.96
CA ALA A 47 26.05 1.96 -4.78
C ALA A 47 25.52 1.29 -6.05
N SER A 48 25.90 1.75 -7.24
CA SER A 48 25.57 1.05 -8.50
C SER A 48 26.37 -0.25 -8.65
N ARG A 49 27.67 -0.22 -8.36
CA ARG A 49 28.54 -1.42 -8.38
C ARG A 49 28.09 -2.44 -7.35
N ASP A 50 27.83 -2.00 -6.13
CA ASP A 50 27.37 -2.87 -5.04
C ASP A 50 26.00 -3.50 -5.34
N LEU A 51 25.06 -2.75 -5.93
CA LEU A 51 23.78 -3.31 -6.36
C LEU A 51 23.97 -4.42 -7.39
N LYS A 52 24.92 -4.29 -8.33
CA LYS A 52 25.25 -5.35 -9.30
C LYS A 52 25.70 -6.61 -8.57
N VAL A 53 26.63 -6.49 -7.61
CA VAL A 53 27.08 -7.62 -6.76
C VAL A 53 25.92 -8.26 -6.01
N ARG A 54 25.06 -7.44 -5.39
CA ARG A 54 23.87 -7.96 -4.69
C ARG A 54 22.91 -8.71 -5.62
N CYS A 55 22.71 -8.22 -6.84
CA CYS A 55 21.86 -8.89 -7.82
C CYS A 55 22.46 -10.22 -8.26
N MET A 56 23.79 -10.30 -8.45
CA MET A 56 24.50 -11.53 -8.80
C MET A 56 24.41 -12.58 -7.68
N ALA A 57 24.49 -12.17 -6.40
CA ALA A 57 24.33 -13.09 -5.27
C ALA A 57 22.94 -13.75 -5.20
N GLY A 58 21.91 -13.15 -5.82
CA GLY A 58 20.60 -13.77 -5.97
C GLY A 58 20.00 -14.23 -4.64
N LEU A 59 19.63 -15.51 -4.57
CA LEU A 59 19.09 -16.18 -3.37
C LEU A 59 20.16 -16.68 -2.40
N ALA A 60 21.40 -16.87 -2.84
CA ALA A 60 22.50 -17.35 -2.01
C ALA A 60 23.10 -16.23 -1.12
N PHE A 61 22.36 -15.14 -0.91
CA PHE A 61 22.83 -14.00 -0.14
C PHE A 61 22.69 -14.28 1.36
N ASP A 62 23.82 -14.23 2.07
CA ASP A 62 23.93 -14.50 3.50
C ASP A 62 24.66 -13.35 4.25
N GLY A 63 24.98 -13.60 5.52
CA GLY A 63 25.68 -12.64 6.38
C GLY A 63 27.12 -12.39 5.96
N ASP A 64 27.82 -13.40 5.47
CA ASP A 64 29.23 -13.29 5.07
C ASP A 64 29.35 -12.48 3.78
N ALA A 65 28.48 -12.73 2.80
CA ALA A 65 28.36 -11.91 1.61
C ALA A 65 28.00 -10.45 1.93
N TRP A 66 27.22 -10.20 2.99
CA TRP A 66 26.98 -8.84 3.48
C TRP A 66 28.26 -8.20 4.01
N ALA A 67 28.97 -8.89 4.91
CA ALA A 67 30.18 -8.39 5.53
C ALA A 67 31.25 -8.06 4.49
N GLU A 68 31.41 -8.94 3.49
CA GLU A 68 32.38 -8.77 2.41
C GLU A 68 32.10 -7.53 1.56
N ARG A 69 30.85 -7.38 1.10
CA ARG A 69 30.43 -6.19 0.34
C ARG A 69 30.68 -4.90 1.12
N LYS A 70 30.41 -4.91 2.42
CA LYS A 70 30.66 -3.75 3.29
C LYS A 70 32.16 -3.47 3.41
N ARG A 71 33.01 -4.50 3.53
CA ARG A 71 34.47 -4.37 3.64
C ARG A 71 35.06 -3.73 2.38
N VAL A 72 34.71 -4.22 1.19
CA VAL A 72 35.15 -3.65 -0.09
C VAL A 72 34.77 -2.17 -0.20
N LEU A 73 33.51 -1.83 0.08
CA LEU A 73 33.03 -0.44 0.02
C LEU A 73 33.67 0.47 1.06
N THR A 74 34.11 -0.07 2.20
CA THR A 74 34.68 0.72 3.29
C THR A 74 35.99 1.37 2.87
N VAL A 75 36.82 0.66 2.10
CA VAL A 75 38.10 1.15 1.57
C VAL A 75 37.88 2.36 0.65
N GLU A 76 36.88 2.29 -0.23
CA GLU A 76 36.60 3.35 -1.21
C GLU A 76 35.72 4.50 -0.67
N SER A 77 35.25 4.39 0.58
CA SER A 77 34.35 5.39 1.17
C SER A 77 34.63 5.62 2.67
N SER A 78 33.86 4.96 3.52
CA SER A 78 34.06 4.81 4.97
C SER A 78 33.14 3.69 5.45
N SER A 79 33.37 3.16 6.66
CA SER A 79 32.53 2.07 7.22
C SER A 79 31.05 2.44 7.32
N ARG A 80 30.74 3.72 7.58
CA ARG A 80 29.35 4.22 7.66
C ARG A 80 28.71 4.41 6.30
N TRP A 81 29.44 4.97 5.33
CA TRP A 81 28.97 5.08 3.95
C TRP A 81 28.73 3.70 3.34
N ALA A 82 29.66 2.76 3.55
CA ALA A 82 29.51 1.37 3.14
C ALA A 82 28.28 0.71 3.79
N GLY A 83 28.05 0.95 5.08
CA GLY A 83 26.84 0.49 5.78
C GLY A 83 25.54 1.04 5.17
N ALA A 84 25.50 2.34 4.88
CA ALA A 84 24.34 2.97 4.26
C ALA A 84 24.09 2.46 2.83
N ILE A 85 25.16 2.28 2.03
CA ILE A 85 25.09 1.77 0.66
C ILE A 85 24.59 0.32 0.64
N THR A 86 25.26 -0.58 1.38
CA THR A 86 24.90 -2.01 1.41
C THR A 86 23.46 -2.24 1.86
N LYS A 87 23.02 -1.50 2.88
CA LYS A 87 21.62 -1.54 3.32
C LYS A 87 20.68 -1.07 2.21
N ALA A 88 20.95 0.08 1.60
CA ALA A 88 20.08 0.65 0.58
C ALA A 88 19.93 -0.26 -0.66
N THR A 89 21.02 -0.87 -1.12
CA THR A 89 21.00 -1.78 -2.27
C THR A 89 20.31 -3.10 -1.92
N ASN A 90 20.45 -3.60 -0.69
CA ASN A 90 19.70 -4.74 -0.19
C ASN A 90 18.20 -4.47 -0.11
N ASP A 91 17.81 -3.31 0.44
CA ASP A 91 16.42 -2.86 0.47
C ASP A 91 15.84 -2.71 -0.95
N GLN A 92 16.65 -2.22 -1.89
CA GLN A 92 16.27 -2.09 -3.30
C GLN A 92 16.04 -3.45 -3.97
N TRP A 93 16.91 -4.44 -3.72
CA TRP A 93 16.73 -5.81 -4.18
C TRP A 93 15.47 -6.45 -3.57
N ALA A 94 15.27 -6.31 -2.26
CA ALA A 94 14.11 -6.86 -1.56
C ALA A 94 12.80 -6.22 -2.04
N LEU A 95 12.79 -4.91 -2.29
CA LEU A 95 11.65 -4.22 -2.89
C LEU A 95 11.35 -4.74 -4.30
N ALA A 96 12.39 -4.92 -5.13
CA ALA A 96 12.23 -5.47 -6.47
C ALA A 96 11.66 -6.89 -6.44
N ARG A 97 12.09 -7.74 -5.48
CA ARG A 97 11.53 -9.08 -5.26
C ARG A 97 10.05 -9.07 -4.93
N ARG A 98 9.63 -8.23 -3.97
CA ARG A 98 8.21 -8.08 -3.63
C ARG A 98 7.39 -7.59 -4.82
N GLY A 99 7.93 -6.62 -5.57
CA GLY A 99 7.32 -6.11 -6.80
C GLY A 99 7.17 -7.18 -7.89
N GLN A 100 8.18 -8.02 -8.08
CA GLN A 100 8.17 -9.14 -9.02
C GLN A 100 7.11 -10.18 -8.65
N LEU A 101 7.01 -10.57 -7.37
CA LEU A 101 5.96 -11.48 -6.91
C LEU A 101 4.55 -10.91 -7.14
N ALA A 102 4.35 -9.63 -6.82
CA ALA A 102 3.09 -8.95 -7.11
C ALA A 102 2.77 -8.94 -8.62
N HIS A 103 3.79 -8.75 -9.46
CA HIS A 103 3.64 -8.83 -10.91
C HIS A 103 3.28 -10.23 -11.40
N VAL A 104 3.93 -11.28 -10.87
CA VAL A 104 3.58 -12.69 -11.19
C VAL A 104 2.12 -12.94 -10.86
N ARG A 105 1.67 -12.60 -9.65
CA ARG A 105 0.25 -12.75 -9.23
C ARG A 105 -0.72 -12.00 -10.16
N ALA A 106 -0.33 -10.81 -10.61
CA ALA A 106 -1.10 -10.00 -11.56
C ALA A 106 -1.04 -10.49 -13.02
N LEU A 107 -0.05 -11.29 -13.40
CA LEU A 107 -0.06 -11.98 -14.70
C LEU A 107 -0.92 -13.23 -14.62
N GLU A 108 -0.84 -13.98 -13.51
CA GLU A 108 -1.63 -15.18 -13.30
C GLU A 108 -3.14 -14.91 -13.31
N ALA A 109 -3.61 -13.88 -12.61
CA ALA A 109 -5.03 -13.56 -12.61
C ALA A 109 -5.47 -12.99 -13.97
N GLU A 110 -4.60 -12.32 -14.73
CA GLU A 110 -4.89 -11.85 -16.09
C GLU A 110 -5.01 -13.03 -17.06
N VAL A 111 -4.06 -13.97 -17.03
CA VAL A 111 -4.08 -15.22 -17.82
C VAL A 111 -5.35 -16.00 -17.52
N ARG A 112 -5.65 -16.28 -16.24
CA ARG A 112 -6.88 -17.00 -15.83
C ARG A 112 -8.13 -16.31 -16.36
N ARG A 113 -8.17 -14.97 -16.33
CA ARG A 113 -9.32 -14.20 -16.78
C ARG A 113 -9.49 -14.26 -18.29
N VAL A 114 -8.42 -14.11 -19.07
CA VAL A 114 -8.47 -14.17 -20.54
C VAL A 114 -8.82 -15.58 -20.99
N ALA A 115 -8.17 -16.61 -20.44
CA ALA A 115 -8.42 -18.01 -20.76
C ALA A 115 -9.88 -18.40 -20.49
N ARG A 116 -10.41 -18.05 -19.31
CA ARG A 116 -11.83 -18.29 -18.98
C ARG A 116 -12.78 -17.67 -20.00
N ARG A 117 -12.50 -16.44 -20.46
CA ARG A 117 -13.37 -15.77 -21.45
C ARG A 117 -13.26 -16.37 -22.85
N LEU A 118 -12.08 -16.89 -23.22
CA LEU A 118 -11.87 -17.58 -24.50
C LEU A 118 -12.58 -18.93 -24.56
N ALA A 119 -12.72 -19.61 -23.42
CA ALA A 119 -13.42 -20.89 -23.29
C ALA A 119 -14.96 -20.76 -23.36
N LEU A 120 -15.51 -19.55 -23.24
CA LEU A 120 -16.95 -19.31 -23.37
C LEU A 120 -17.33 -19.10 -24.84
N PRO A 121 -18.55 -19.51 -25.26
CA PRO A 121 -19.06 -19.20 -26.59
C PRO A 121 -19.01 -17.71 -26.90
N LEU A 122 -18.88 -17.37 -28.19
CA LEU A 122 -18.94 -15.98 -28.62
C LEU A 122 -20.25 -15.34 -28.17
N ARG A 123 -20.18 -14.10 -27.67
CA ARG A 123 -21.30 -13.32 -27.11
C ARG A 123 -22.03 -13.98 -25.93
N ALA A 124 -21.50 -15.05 -25.34
CA ALA A 124 -22.08 -15.63 -24.13
C ALA A 124 -22.21 -14.56 -23.05
N ALA A 125 -23.40 -14.47 -22.44
CA ALA A 125 -23.66 -13.50 -21.38
C ALA A 125 -22.76 -13.78 -20.17
N GLY A 126 -22.17 -12.71 -19.63
CA GLY A 126 -21.50 -12.76 -18.34
C GLY A 126 -22.50 -12.79 -17.19
N ASP A 127 -22.06 -13.22 -16.02
CA ASP A 127 -22.84 -13.07 -14.80
C ASP A 127 -22.47 -11.75 -14.08
N LYS A 128 -23.05 -11.54 -12.89
CA LYS A 128 -22.78 -10.34 -12.09
C LYS A 128 -21.33 -10.24 -11.58
N ARG A 129 -20.52 -11.29 -11.67
CA ARG A 129 -19.17 -11.40 -11.09
C ARG A 129 -18.06 -11.56 -12.14
N ALA A 130 -18.40 -12.02 -13.34
CA ALA A 130 -17.47 -12.36 -14.40
C ALA A 130 -18.01 -11.93 -15.77
N ALA A 131 -17.15 -11.30 -16.57
CA ALA A 131 -17.45 -11.02 -17.97
C ALA A 131 -17.61 -12.34 -18.75
N GLY A 132 -18.59 -12.35 -19.66
CA GLY A 132 -18.85 -13.46 -20.56
C GLY A 132 -17.86 -13.54 -21.74
N GLY A 133 -18.26 -14.28 -22.77
CA GLY A 133 -17.45 -14.49 -23.98
C GLY A 133 -17.09 -13.20 -24.72
N TYR A 134 -16.18 -13.28 -25.68
CA TYR A 134 -15.83 -12.14 -26.54
C TYR A 134 -16.91 -11.86 -27.59
N ARG A 135 -16.99 -10.63 -28.09
CA ARG A 135 -18.13 -10.17 -28.92
C ARG A 135 -18.08 -10.64 -30.37
N SER A 136 -16.88 -10.90 -30.88
CA SER A 136 -16.63 -11.27 -32.28
C SER A 136 -15.47 -12.23 -32.40
N ARG A 137 -15.41 -12.96 -33.52
CA ARG A 137 -14.31 -13.86 -33.86
C ARG A 137 -12.97 -13.11 -33.99
N ARG A 138 -12.98 -11.88 -34.54
CA ARG A 138 -11.81 -11.00 -34.60
C ARG A 138 -11.29 -10.62 -33.22
N GLU A 139 -12.17 -10.23 -32.28
CA GLU A 139 -11.77 -9.94 -30.90
C GLU A 139 -11.24 -11.20 -30.21
N TRP A 140 -11.93 -12.33 -30.37
CA TRP A 140 -11.49 -13.62 -29.84
C TRP A 140 -10.09 -13.99 -30.33
N PHE A 141 -9.82 -13.89 -31.64
CA PHE A 141 -8.51 -14.18 -32.23
C PHE A 141 -7.40 -13.23 -31.75
N ALA A 142 -7.70 -11.93 -31.61
CA ALA A 142 -6.75 -11.00 -31.02
C ALA A 142 -6.44 -11.36 -29.55
N LYS A 143 -7.42 -11.91 -28.82
CA LYS A 143 -7.29 -12.27 -27.40
C LYS A 143 -6.63 -13.62 -27.20
N SER A 144 -6.79 -14.57 -28.11
CA SER A 144 -6.03 -15.83 -28.09
C SER A 144 -4.54 -15.58 -28.31
N ARG A 145 -4.17 -14.73 -29.27
CA ARG A 145 -2.77 -14.29 -29.45
C ARG A 145 -2.22 -13.58 -28.21
N ARG A 146 -3.02 -12.69 -27.61
CA ARG A 146 -2.63 -12.02 -26.36
C ARG A 146 -2.46 -12.99 -25.20
N LEU A 147 -3.31 -14.03 -25.09
CA LEU A 147 -3.17 -15.05 -24.06
C LEU A 147 -1.79 -15.68 -24.15
N ARG A 148 -1.35 -16.08 -25.35
CA ARG A 148 -0.02 -16.67 -25.53
C ARG A 148 1.10 -15.74 -25.07
N VAL A 149 1.04 -14.46 -25.44
CA VAL A 149 2.00 -13.44 -24.99
C VAL A 149 2.00 -13.30 -23.46
N LEU A 150 0.83 -13.36 -22.82
CA LEU A 150 0.72 -13.28 -21.36
C LEU A 150 1.27 -14.54 -20.67
N GLU A 151 1.04 -15.72 -21.24
CA GLU A 151 1.58 -16.99 -20.75
C GLU A 151 3.10 -17.02 -20.83
N ASP A 152 3.68 -16.57 -21.95
CA ASP A 152 5.13 -16.52 -22.11
C ASP A 152 5.76 -15.50 -21.16
N ARG A 153 5.15 -14.32 -20.98
CA ARG A 153 5.56 -13.36 -19.94
C ARG A 153 5.48 -13.93 -18.53
N LEU A 154 4.40 -14.66 -18.22
CA LEU A 154 4.23 -15.29 -16.91
C LEU A 154 5.30 -16.37 -16.68
N ARG A 155 5.63 -17.15 -17.72
CA ARG A 155 6.68 -18.17 -17.69
C ARG A 155 8.02 -17.53 -17.37
N SER A 156 8.41 -16.47 -18.09
CA SER A 156 9.66 -15.74 -17.84
C SER A 156 9.66 -15.11 -16.44
N ALA A 157 8.57 -14.46 -16.02
CA ALA A 157 8.48 -13.85 -14.68
C ALA A 157 8.60 -14.86 -13.54
N ARG A 158 8.01 -16.05 -13.70
CA ARG A 158 8.15 -17.15 -12.74
C ARG A 158 9.55 -17.73 -12.72
N ALA A 159 10.18 -17.89 -13.89
CA ALA A 159 11.55 -18.36 -14.00
C ALA A 159 12.50 -17.42 -13.25
N ASP A 160 12.44 -16.11 -13.54
CA ASP A 160 13.25 -15.10 -12.86
C ASP A 160 12.99 -15.10 -11.34
N TRP A 161 11.72 -15.19 -10.92
CA TRP A 161 11.38 -15.20 -9.50
C TRP A 161 11.93 -16.43 -8.77
N ARG A 162 11.87 -17.61 -9.39
CA ARG A 162 12.43 -18.85 -8.83
C ARG A 162 13.96 -18.83 -8.80
N ALA A 163 14.60 -18.42 -9.90
CA ALA A 163 16.06 -18.32 -10.01
C ALA A 163 16.64 -17.20 -9.14
N GLY A 164 15.81 -16.25 -8.78
CA GLY A 164 16.17 -15.12 -7.96
C GLY A 164 16.76 -13.92 -8.64
N VAL A 165 16.54 -13.84 -9.95
CA VAL A 165 16.94 -12.75 -10.81
C VAL A 165 15.98 -11.59 -10.64
N VAL A 166 16.53 -10.41 -10.33
CA VAL A 166 15.79 -9.15 -10.27
C VAL A 166 16.31 -8.17 -11.30
N HIS A 167 15.38 -7.47 -11.94
CA HIS A 167 15.69 -6.41 -12.91
C HIS A 167 15.51 -5.05 -12.25
N VAL A 168 16.62 -4.41 -11.90
CA VAL A 168 16.64 -3.15 -11.13
C VAL A 168 17.46 -2.10 -11.85
N VAL A 169 16.92 -0.88 -11.93
CA VAL A 169 17.59 0.26 -12.57
C VAL A 169 17.66 1.42 -11.57
N ARG A 170 18.88 1.81 -11.17
CA ARG A 170 19.10 3.07 -10.43
C ARG A 170 18.92 4.26 -11.37
N GLY A 171 18.32 5.35 -10.88
CA GLY A 171 17.87 6.48 -11.70
C GLY A 171 16.45 6.31 -12.27
N GLY A 172 15.88 5.12 -12.15
CA GLY A 172 14.48 4.85 -12.47
C GLY A 172 14.24 4.42 -13.92
N ARG A 173 13.39 3.41 -14.07
CA ARG A 173 13.07 2.78 -15.36
C ARG A 173 12.44 3.75 -16.37
N ARG A 174 11.59 4.68 -15.90
CA ARG A 174 10.94 5.66 -16.78
C ARG A 174 11.98 6.55 -17.47
N LEU A 175 12.99 6.98 -16.72
CA LEU A 175 14.05 7.82 -17.25
C LEU A 175 14.95 7.03 -18.19
N LEU A 176 15.27 5.77 -17.88
CA LEU A 176 15.98 4.90 -18.84
C LEU A 176 15.23 4.79 -20.17
N ASN A 177 13.92 4.52 -20.12
CA ASN A 177 13.11 4.35 -21.33
C ASN A 177 12.97 5.66 -22.14
N SER A 178 12.93 6.82 -21.49
CA SER A 178 12.85 8.10 -22.21
C SER A 178 14.12 8.39 -23.01
N ARG A 179 15.26 7.75 -22.70
CA ARG A 179 16.50 7.91 -23.48
C ARG A 179 16.35 7.52 -24.94
N GLN A 180 15.52 6.51 -25.21
CA GLN A 180 15.20 6.01 -26.56
C GLN A 180 14.08 6.81 -27.23
N HIS A 181 13.45 7.73 -26.50
CA HIS A 181 12.28 8.50 -26.93
C HIS A 181 12.37 9.96 -26.48
N LEU A 182 13.55 10.58 -26.66
CA LEU A 182 13.85 11.92 -26.17
C LEU A 182 12.91 12.99 -26.73
N ALA A 183 12.63 12.95 -28.04
CA ALA A 183 11.70 13.87 -28.69
C ALA A 183 10.28 13.78 -28.09
N ALA A 184 9.76 12.55 -27.92
CA ALA A 184 8.44 12.33 -27.30
C ALA A 184 8.40 12.69 -25.81
N ALA A 185 9.56 12.77 -25.16
CA ALA A 185 9.70 13.21 -23.78
C ALA A 185 10.01 14.70 -23.65
N GLU A 186 10.13 15.43 -24.77
CA GLU A 186 10.51 16.84 -24.83
C GLU A 186 11.82 17.13 -24.06
N LEU A 187 12.79 16.24 -24.20
CA LEU A 187 14.08 16.31 -23.51
C LEU A 187 15.24 16.30 -24.48
N THR A 188 16.20 17.18 -24.27
CA THR A 188 17.54 17.07 -24.86
C THR A 188 18.32 15.94 -24.18
N GLU A 189 19.33 15.38 -24.85
CA GLU A 189 20.22 14.41 -24.24
C GLU A 189 20.92 14.94 -22.98
N GLN A 190 21.39 16.19 -22.99
CA GLN A 190 22.08 16.79 -21.85
C GLN A 190 21.18 16.86 -20.60
N ARG A 191 20.00 17.47 -20.72
CA ARG A 191 19.00 17.50 -19.63
C ARG A 191 18.59 16.11 -19.16
N TRP A 192 18.50 15.14 -20.07
CA TRP A 192 18.25 13.75 -19.69
C TRP A 192 19.40 13.18 -18.85
N ARG A 193 20.66 13.43 -19.25
CA ARG A 193 21.86 12.97 -18.54
C ARG A 193 21.96 13.59 -17.15
N GLU A 194 21.70 14.87 -17.02
CA GLU A 194 21.67 15.57 -15.73
C GLU A 194 20.63 14.94 -14.78
N ARG A 195 19.41 14.70 -15.28
CA ARG A 195 18.37 13.98 -14.51
C ARG A 195 18.78 12.55 -14.17
N TRP A 196 19.48 11.87 -15.08
CA TRP A 196 19.91 10.49 -14.93
C TRP A 196 20.97 10.35 -13.84
N GLU A 197 21.95 11.24 -13.84
CA GLU A 197 23.00 11.33 -12.83
C GLU A 197 22.41 11.72 -11.47
N ALA A 198 21.59 12.79 -11.42
CA ALA A 198 20.92 13.22 -10.19
C ALA A 198 20.04 12.12 -9.56
N GLY A 199 19.33 11.34 -10.38
CA GLY A 199 18.54 10.20 -9.93
C GLY A 199 19.38 9.02 -9.39
N ARG A 200 20.68 8.99 -9.67
CA ARG A 200 21.64 7.96 -9.24
C ARG A 200 22.57 8.42 -8.12
N ARG A 201 22.65 9.73 -7.86
CA ARG A 201 23.34 10.27 -6.69
C ARG A 201 22.91 9.58 -5.40
N PHE A 202 23.88 9.33 -4.54
CA PHE A 202 23.65 8.72 -3.23
C PHE A 202 24.21 9.61 -2.14
N LEU A 203 23.33 10.29 -1.41
CA LEU A 203 23.66 11.06 -0.22
C LEU A 203 22.60 10.79 0.84
N GLN A 204 22.65 9.60 1.43
CA GLN A 204 21.77 9.24 2.53
C GLN A 204 22.51 8.47 3.61
N ALA A 205 22.20 8.77 4.87
CA ALA A 205 22.79 8.13 6.02
C ALA A 205 21.73 7.85 7.08
N ASP A 206 21.76 6.65 7.65
CA ASP A 206 20.91 6.29 8.77
C ASP A 206 21.33 7.00 10.06
N GLY A 207 20.35 7.24 10.93
CA GLY A 207 20.60 7.79 12.26
C GLY A 207 21.03 6.74 13.28
N GLU A 208 21.82 7.16 14.25
CA GLU A 208 22.33 6.36 15.36
C GLU A 208 22.03 7.10 16.67
N THR A 209 21.24 6.51 17.56
CA THR A 209 20.96 7.10 18.88
C THR A 209 22.24 7.11 19.71
N GLY A 210 22.49 8.19 20.43
CA GLY A 210 23.70 8.41 21.22
C GLY A 210 24.86 9.03 20.44
N LYS A 211 24.77 9.12 19.10
CA LYS A 211 25.73 9.90 18.30
C LYS A 211 25.32 11.36 18.26
N ARG A 212 26.31 12.25 18.10
CA ARG A 212 26.09 13.70 18.09
C ARG A 212 25.03 14.07 17.03
N PHE A 213 23.97 14.74 17.47
CA PHE A 213 22.79 15.10 16.68
C PHE A 213 22.06 13.92 16.01
N GLY A 214 22.24 12.70 16.55
CA GLY A 214 21.55 11.49 16.11
C GLY A 214 22.03 10.89 14.80
N ASN A 215 23.13 11.39 14.21
CA ASN A 215 23.70 10.89 12.97
C ASN A 215 25.17 11.30 12.83
N GLU A 216 26.07 10.33 12.67
CA GLU A 216 27.51 10.61 12.62
C GLU A 216 28.01 11.00 11.22
N THR A 217 27.28 10.62 10.17
CA THR A 217 27.68 10.79 8.77
C THR A 217 27.19 12.11 8.20
N ILE A 218 25.89 12.37 8.33
CA ILE A 218 25.26 13.65 7.96
C ILE A 218 24.72 14.26 9.25
N ARG A 219 25.43 15.26 9.78
CA ARG A 219 25.03 15.97 10.99
C ARG A 219 24.23 17.19 10.63
N VAL A 220 23.20 17.45 11.43
CA VAL A 220 22.43 18.69 11.35
C VAL A 220 22.25 19.22 12.75
N THR A 221 22.75 20.42 13.01
CA THR A 221 22.60 21.09 14.31
C THR A 221 21.15 21.56 14.50
N PRO A 222 20.70 21.84 15.74
CA PRO A 222 19.37 22.42 15.97
C PRO A 222 19.12 23.72 15.19
N ASP A 223 20.18 24.48 14.91
CA ASP A 223 20.16 25.74 14.15
C ASP A 223 20.22 25.55 12.63
N GLY A 224 20.24 24.29 12.17
CA GLY A 224 20.15 23.95 10.76
C GLY A 224 21.47 23.94 10.00
N GLU A 225 22.62 24.02 10.69
CA GLU A 225 23.92 23.83 10.05
C GLU A 225 24.09 22.36 9.67
N VAL A 226 24.43 22.11 8.40
CA VAL A 226 24.57 20.76 7.85
C VAL A 226 26.04 20.48 7.61
N SER A 227 26.52 19.34 8.10
CA SER A 227 27.88 18.89 7.85
C SER A 227 27.97 17.42 7.51
N ILE A 228 28.77 17.09 6.49
CA ILE A 228 28.86 15.77 5.88
C ILE A 228 30.26 15.21 6.08
N ARG A 229 30.37 13.96 6.54
CA ARG A 229 31.65 13.23 6.55
C ARG A 229 32.01 12.83 5.11
N LEU A 230 33.16 13.29 4.62
CA LEU A 230 33.58 12.98 3.27
C LEU A 230 34.14 11.55 3.16
N PRO A 231 33.91 10.83 2.05
CA PRO A 231 34.57 9.57 1.77
C PRO A 231 36.08 9.79 1.58
N ALA A 232 36.91 8.78 1.88
CA ALA A 232 38.36 8.92 1.89
C ALA A 232 38.96 9.56 0.61
N PRO A 233 38.55 9.19 -0.63
CA PRO A 233 39.08 9.82 -1.85
C PRO A 233 38.76 11.31 -1.99
N LEU A 234 37.73 11.80 -1.30
CA LEU A 234 37.28 13.20 -1.35
C LEU A 234 37.66 13.96 -0.08
N ALA A 235 38.51 13.41 0.79
CA ALA A 235 38.91 14.05 2.05
C ALA A 235 39.57 15.43 1.84
N HIS A 236 40.23 15.64 0.70
CA HIS A 236 40.86 16.91 0.32
C HIS A 236 39.87 18.07 0.16
N LEU A 237 38.57 17.79 -0.01
CA LEU A 237 37.52 18.82 -0.09
C LEU A 237 37.07 19.30 1.29
N ALA A 238 37.52 18.69 2.39
CA ALA A 238 37.07 19.03 3.74
C ALA A 238 37.41 20.48 4.10
N ASN A 239 36.44 21.20 4.66
CA ASN A 239 36.61 22.55 5.18
C ASN A 239 36.48 22.61 6.72
N ALA A 240 36.38 21.45 7.38
CA ALA A 240 36.23 21.34 8.83
C ALA A 240 36.95 20.10 9.39
N PRO A 241 37.26 20.08 10.70
CA PRO A 241 37.95 18.99 11.36
C PRO A 241 37.29 17.62 11.16
N HIS A 242 38.11 16.57 11.33
CA HIS A 242 37.70 15.18 11.13
C HIS A 242 37.16 14.92 9.71
N GLY A 243 37.78 15.53 8.69
CA GLY A 243 37.47 15.40 7.27
C GLY A 243 35.98 15.56 6.97
N ARG A 244 35.40 16.64 7.48
CA ARG A 244 34.00 17.01 7.27
C ARG A 244 33.92 18.22 6.34
N TYR A 245 32.80 18.29 5.63
CA TYR A 245 32.41 19.46 4.87
C TYR A 245 31.17 20.09 5.50
N VAL A 246 31.28 21.32 5.96
CA VAL A 246 30.18 22.14 6.49
C VAL A 246 29.64 22.98 5.33
N LEU A 247 28.34 22.87 5.06
CA LEU A 247 27.68 23.66 4.02
C LEU A 247 27.52 25.10 4.49
N ALA A 248 27.70 26.09 3.61
CA ALA A 248 27.36 27.47 3.92
C ALA A 248 25.84 27.63 4.11
N GLY A 249 25.07 26.86 3.34
CA GLY A 249 23.61 26.85 3.42
C GLY A 249 23.07 26.18 4.68
N ARG A 250 21.96 26.73 5.20
CA ARG A 250 21.23 26.19 6.36
C ARG A 250 19.89 25.58 5.96
N VAL A 251 19.41 24.66 6.78
CA VAL A 251 18.06 24.08 6.67
C VAL A 251 17.19 24.53 7.83
N THR A 252 15.94 24.84 7.55
CA THR A 252 14.90 25.01 8.57
C THR A 252 13.73 24.12 8.22
N PHE A 253 13.12 23.48 9.20
CA PHE A 253 11.93 22.66 8.99
C PHE A 253 10.70 23.32 9.64
N PRO A 254 9.81 23.98 8.89
CA PRO A 254 8.57 24.54 9.44
C PRO A 254 7.64 23.45 9.96
N HIS A 255 7.45 22.39 9.17
CA HIS A 255 6.62 21.26 9.58
C HIS A 255 7.39 20.32 10.52
N ARG A 256 6.88 20.16 11.75
CA ARG A 256 7.46 19.31 12.82
C ARG A 256 8.91 19.66 13.19
N GLY A 257 9.34 20.90 12.93
CA GLY A 257 10.68 21.37 13.29
C GLY A 257 10.97 21.31 14.78
N GLY A 258 9.98 21.59 15.64
CA GLY A 258 10.12 21.47 17.09
C GLY A 258 10.45 20.03 17.53
N GLN A 259 9.68 19.05 17.04
CA GLN A 259 9.92 17.62 17.31
C GLN A 259 11.28 17.16 16.80
N TRP A 260 11.68 17.63 15.61
CA TRP A 260 13.00 17.33 15.07
C TRP A 260 14.12 17.94 15.92
N ARG A 261 14.03 19.23 16.29
CA ARG A 261 15.00 19.93 17.13
C ARG A 261 15.18 19.27 18.49
N GLU A 262 14.09 18.93 19.17
CA GLU A 262 14.11 18.20 20.44
C GLU A 262 14.94 16.91 20.30
N ARG A 263 14.67 16.12 19.26
CA ARG A 263 15.34 14.84 19.03
C ARG A 263 16.83 14.99 18.77
N VAL A 264 17.24 15.92 17.89
CA VAL A 264 18.67 16.11 17.60
C VAL A 264 19.41 16.68 18.82
N SER A 265 18.75 17.51 19.63
CA SER A 265 19.34 18.07 20.86
C SER A 265 19.65 16.98 21.90
N VAL A 266 18.85 15.92 21.95
CA VAL A 266 19.08 14.75 22.83
C VAL A 266 19.72 13.56 22.09
N ASN A 267 20.38 13.79 20.96
CA ASN A 267 21.14 12.77 20.22
C ASN A 267 20.32 11.52 19.83
N ARG A 268 19.01 11.66 19.58
CA ARG A 268 18.16 10.54 19.11
C ARG A 268 18.33 10.33 17.60
N ALA A 269 18.33 9.08 17.16
CA ALA A 269 18.52 8.71 15.76
C ALA A 269 17.60 9.49 14.80
N VAL A 270 18.23 10.13 13.80
CA VAL A 270 17.58 10.75 12.64
C VAL A 270 18.36 10.38 11.38
N ALA A 271 17.69 9.76 10.41
CA ALA A 271 18.24 9.50 9.10
C ALA A 271 18.11 10.75 8.21
N TYR A 272 19.13 11.04 7.42
CA TYR A 272 19.13 12.17 6.50
C TYR A 272 19.34 11.73 5.07
N ARG A 273 18.70 12.42 4.14
CA ARG A 273 18.95 12.32 2.69
C ARG A 273 19.06 13.70 2.07
N VAL A 274 20.17 13.96 1.41
CA VAL A 274 20.38 15.14 0.56
C VAL A 274 20.07 14.73 -0.89
N HIS A 275 19.32 15.54 -1.61
CA HIS A 275 19.06 15.30 -3.04
C HIS A 275 18.86 16.59 -3.81
N GLU A 276 19.22 16.55 -5.09
CA GLU A 276 19.01 17.62 -6.05
C GLU A 276 17.71 17.39 -6.82
N ASP A 277 16.92 18.44 -6.96
CA ASP A 277 15.82 18.55 -7.91
C ASP A 277 16.32 19.42 -9.06
N VAL A 278 16.81 18.74 -10.11
CA VAL A 278 17.42 19.37 -11.28
C VAL A 278 16.40 20.26 -12.01
N ASP A 279 15.13 19.86 -12.04
CA ASP A 279 14.07 20.61 -12.73
C ASP A 279 13.79 21.95 -12.06
N ARG A 280 13.99 22.03 -10.73
CA ARG A 280 13.81 23.26 -9.96
C ARG A 280 15.12 23.99 -9.68
N GLY A 281 16.27 23.40 -10.01
CA GLY A 281 17.60 23.88 -9.62
C GLY A 281 17.74 24.03 -8.11
N ARG A 282 17.28 23.05 -7.33
CA ARG A 282 17.21 23.14 -5.86
C ARG A 282 17.71 21.89 -5.16
N TRP A 283 18.41 22.09 -4.06
CA TRP A 283 18.79 21.03 -3.14
C TRP A 283 17.82 20.93 -1.96
N TYR A 284 17.54 19.70 -1.53
CA TYR A 284 16.66 19.42 -0.42
C TYR A 284 17.31 18.46 0.57
N LEU A 285 17.06 18.72 1.86
CA LEU A 285 17.37 17.82 2.95
C LEU A 285 16.08 17.18 3.46
N THR A 286 16.08 15.85 3.52
CA THR A 286 14.98 15.06 4.09
C THR A 286 15.45 14.42 5.38
N ALA A 287 14.77 14.70 6.48
CA ALA A 287 15.00 14.08 7.78
C ALA A 287 13.93 13.03 8.05
N SER A 288 14.31 11.86 8.55
CA SER A 288 13.39 10.76 8.86
C SER A 288 13.72 10.09 10.18
N TRP A 289 12.69 9.79 10.98
CA TRP A 289 12.83 9.09 12.25
C TRP A 289 11.62 8.23 12.57
N LYS A 290 11.74 7.41 13.62
CA LYS A 290 10.62 6.62 14.15
C LYS A 290 10.08 7.25 15.44
N LEU A 291 8.76 7.36 15.52
CA LEU A 291 8.02 7.55 16.75
C LEU A 291 7.84 6.19 17.44
N PRO A 292 7.82 6.14 18.78
CA PRO A 292 7.39 4.97 19.51
C PRO A 292 6.00 4.53 19.04
N SER A 293 5.80 3.22 18.89
CA SER A 293 4.47 2.69 18.60
C SER A 293 3.62 2.88 19.85
N VAL A 294 2.69 3.83 19.82
CA VAL A 294 1.65 3.93 20.85
C VAL A 294 0.67 2.76 20.61
N GLY A 295 0.31 2.04 21.67
CA GLY A 295 -0.68 0.97 21.60
C GLY A 295 -1.97 1.48 20.97
N THR A 296 -2.57 0.66 20.10
CA THR A 296 -3.84 1.03 19.46
C THR A 296 -4.98 0.81 20.44
N ALA A 297 -5.89 1.79 20.56
CA ALA A 297 -7.05 1.67 21.45
C ALA A 297 -7.87 0.40 21.12
N PRO A 298 -8.43 -0.30 22.13
CA PRO A 298 -9.26 -1.47 21.89
C PRO A 298 -10.43 -1.14 20.97
N LEU A 299 -10.75 -2.04 20.03
CA LEU A 299 -11.83 -1.83 19.05
C LEU A 299 -13.18 -1.52 19.71
N ALA A 300 -13.45 -2.08 20.89
CA ALA A 300 -14.67 -1.82 21.65
C ALA A 300 -14.78 -0.35 22.09
N ALA A 301 -13.68 0.26 22.54
CA ALA A 301 -13.65 1.66 22.95
C ALA A 301 -13.84 2.58 21.74
N VAL A 302 -13.16 2.27 20.62
CA VAL A 302 -13.20 3.09 19.40
C VAL A 302 -14.60 3.17 18.78
N ARG A 303 -15.45 2.15 19.01
CA ARG A 303 -16.77 2.03 18.38
C ARG A 303 -17.95 2.37 19.31
N ALA A 304 -17.66 2.76 20.56
CA ALA A 304 -18.67 2.93 21.61
C ALA A 304 -19.73 3.99 21.24
N ASP A 305 -19.31 5.13 20.71
CA ASP A 305 -20.19 6.28 20.41
C ASP A 305 -20.70 6.32 18.96
N GLY A 306 -20.60 5.18 18.26
CA GLY A 306 -20.81 5.12 16.83
C GLY A 306 -19.58 5.54 16.03
N LEU A 307 -19.74 5.72 14.72
CA LEU A 307 -18.64 6.02 13.81
C LEU A 307 -19.11 6.62 12.48
N VAL A 308 -18.18 7.11 11.68
CA VAL A 308 -18.40 7.48 10.29
C VAL A 308 -18.00 6.34 9.38
N GLY A 309 -18.95 5.74 8.67
CA GLY A 309 -18.64 4.83 7.56
C GLY A 309 -18.27 5.61 6.30
N VAL A 310 -17.23 5.20 5.58
CA VAL A 310 -16.74 5.88 4.37
C VAL A 310 -16.54 4.90 3.21
N ASP A 311 -17.30 5.10 2.13
CA ASP A 311 -17.11 4.43 0.84
C ASP A 311 -16.20 5.30 -0.05
N THR A 312 -15.13 4.69 -0.58
CA THR A 312 -14.15 5.43 -1.40
C THR A 312 -14.47 5.27 -2.88
N ASN A 313 -14.79 6.39 -3.55
CA ASN A 313 -15.13 6.40 -4.97
C ASN A 313 -14.06 7.11 -5.79
N ALA A 314 -14.27 7.23 -7.09
CA ALA A 314 -13.21 7.72 -7.96
C ALA A 314 -13.12 9.26 -8.02
N ASP A 315 -14.16 9.95 -7.56
CA ASP A 315 -14.34 11.40 -7.56
C ASP A 315 -14.73 11.96 -6.18
N HIS A 316 -15.03 11.10 -5.19
CA HIS A 316 -15.36 11.52 -3.84
C HIS A 316 -15.23 10.41 -2.79
N PHE A 317 -15.13 10.82 -1.53
CA PHE A 317 -15.50 9.97 -0.38
C PHE A 317 -16.98 10.15 -0.07
N ALA A 318 -17.75 9.06 -0.03
CA ALA A 318 -19.14 9.07 0.44
C ALA A 318 -19.17 8.63 1.90
N ALA A 319 -19.65 9.49 2.80
CA ALA A 319 -19.56 9.26 4.23
C ALA A 319 -20.94 9.39 4.90
N TRP A 320 -21.20 8.52 5.87
CA TRP A 320 -22.41 8.60 6.70
C TRP A 320 -22.08 8.25 8.14
N ARG A 321 -22.51 9.10 9.07
CA ARG A 321 -22.41 8.84 10.51
C ARG A 321 -23.44 7.79 10.90
N LEU A 322 -23.03 6.85 11.73
CA LEU A 322 -23.89 5.88 12.40
C LEU A 322 -23.79 6.07 13.91
N ASP A 323 -24.90 5.83 14.60
CA ASP A 323 -24.92 5.73 16.07
C ASP A 323 -24.29 4.40 16.54
N ALA A 324 -24.21 4.22 17.87
CA ALA A 324 -23.71 3.01 18.51
C ALA A 324 -24.47 1.72 18.12
N HIS A 325 -25.69 1.85 17.58
CA HIS A 325 -26.53 0.74 17.13
C HIS A 325 -26.43 0.49 15.60
N GLY A 326 -25.58 1.25 14.91
CA GLY A 326 -25.38 1.14 13.48
C GLY A 326 -26.54 1.68 12.64
N ASN A 327 -27.32 2.62 13.17
CA ASN A 327 -28.34 3.35 12.40
C ASN A 327 -27.74 4.65 11.83
N PRO A 328 -28.03 5.00 10.57
CA PRO A 328 -27.55 6.25 9.99
C PRO A 328 -28.18 7.47 10.68
N VAL A 329 -27.32 8.40 11.11
CA VAL A 329 -27.70 9.67 11.75
C VAL A 329 -27.45 10.83 10.79
N GLY A 330 -28.41 11.75 10.71
CA GLY A 330 -28.32 12.92 9.82
C GLY A 330 -28.30 12.55 8.33
N ARG A 331 -27.80 13.48 7.51
CA ARG A 331 -27.65 13.35 6.06
C ARG A 331 -26.26 12.81 5.70
N PRO A 332 -26.11 12.06 4.59
CA PRO A 332 -24.80 11.67 4.10
C PRO A 332 -24.01 12.90 3.62
N PHE A 333 -22.68 12.84 3.77
CA PHE A 333 -21.75 13.85 3.29
C PHE A 333 -20.86 13.29 2.18
N ARG A 334 -20.51 14.15 1.23
CA ARG A 334 -19.56 13.82 0.15
C ARG A 334 -18.38 14.77 0.17
N PHE A 335 -17.19 14.20 0.12
CA PHE A 335 -15.93 14.93 0.05
C PHE A 335 -15.33 14.70 -1.33
N GLY A 336 -15.65 15.60 -2.26
CA GLY A 336 -15.20 15.53 -3.66
C GLY A 336 -13.72 15.83 -3.81
N TYR A 337 -13.13 15.25 -4.84
CA TYR A 337 -11.76 15.49 -5.29
C TYR A 337 -11.64 15.23 -6.79
N ASP A 338 -10.67 15.88 -7.43
CA ASP A 338 -10.30 15.58 -8.82
C ASP A 338 -8.99 14.78 -8.86
N LEU A 339 -9.04 13.58 -9.45
CA LEU A 339 -7.86 12.72 -9.65
C LEU A 339 -7.28 12.82 -11.06
N THR A 340 -7.51 13.95 -11.76
CA THR A 340 -6.83 14.28 -13.00
C THR A 340 -5.46 14.93 -12.76
N GLY A 341 -4.62 14.96 -13.79
CA GLY A 341 -3.32 15.63 -13.74
C GLY A 341 -2.18 14.88 -13.03
N PRO A 342 -1.08 15.59 -12.71
CA PRO A 342 0.13 15.01 -12.13
C PRO A 342 -0.11 14.33 -10.78
N ALA A 343 0.77 13.39 -10.40
CA ALA A 343 0.67 12.68 -9.12
C ALA A 343 0.67 13.62 -7.90
N GLU A 344 1.41 14.72 -7.95
CA GLU A 344 1.46 15.73 -6.89
C GLU A 344 0.11 16.45 -6.72
N HIS A 345 -0.52 16.83 -7.84
CA HIS A 345 -1.84 17.46 -7.82
C HIS A 345 -2.89 16.51 -7.24
N ARG A 346 -2.91 15.25 -7.70
CA ARG A 346 -3.83 14.22 -7.19
C ARG A 346 -3.64 13.99 -5.69
N ASP A 347 -2.40 13.96 -5.19
CA ASP A 347 -2.13 13.84 -3.76
C ASP A 347 -2.63 15.06 -2.97
N ALA A 348 -2.47 16.27 -3.51
CA ALA A 348 -3.00 17.49 -2.88
C ALA A 348 -4.53 17.48 -2.78
N GLN A 349 -5.22 17.09 -3.86
CA GLN A 349 -6.68 16.93 -3.90
C GLN A 349 -7.17 15.91 -2.86
N LEU A 350 -6.49 14.76 -2.76
CA LEU A 350 -6.79 13.75 -1.75
C LEU A 350 -6.59 14.29 -0.33
N ARG A 351 -5.49 14.98 -0.05
CA ARG A 351 -5.25 15.60 1.27
C ARG A 351 -6.35 16.60 1.61
N HIS A 352 -6.77 17.44 0.67
CA HIS A 352 -7.84 18.41 0.91
C HIS A 352 -9.16 17.74 1.29
N ALA A 353 -9.58 16.72 0.53
CA ALA A 353 -10.79 15.97 0.82
C ALA A 353 -10.71 15.20 2.16
N LEU A 354 -9.57 14.58 2.47
CA LEU A 354 -9.32 13.92 3.75
C LEU A 354 -9.34 14.90 4.92
N THR A 355 -8.77 16.10 4.78
CA THR A 355 -8.83 17.14 5.83
C THR A 355 -10.28 17.49 6.17
N ARG A 356 -11.14 17.68 5.15
CA ARG A 356 -12.56 17.96 5.36
C ARG A 356 -13.28 16.80 6.05
N LEU A 357 -13.02 15.56 5.62
CA LEU A 357 -13.56 14.35 6.25
C LEU A 357 -13.15 14.25 7.72
N LEU A 358 -11.87 14.48 8.03
CA LEU A 358 -11.33 14.40 9.38
C LEU A 358 -11.86 15.52 10.27
N HIS A 359 -12.03 16.74 9.76
CA HIS A 359 -12.68 17.82 10.51
C HIS A 359 -14.13 17.49 10.84
N TRP A 360 -14.85 16.86 9.90
CA TRP A 360 -16.21 16.42 10.14
C TRP A 360 -16.27 15.30 11.20
N ALA A 361 -15.39 14.30 11.12
CA ALA A 361 -15.29 13.25 12.14
C ALA A 361 -14.92 13.82 13.51
N LYS A 362 -13.96 14.75 13.58
CA LYS A 362 -13.52 15.37 14.84
C LYS A 362 -14.63 16.18 15.51
N ARG A 363 -15.44 16.90 14.74
CA ARG A 363 -16.58 17.68 15.26
C ARG A 363 -17.58 16.80 16.03
N HIS A 364 -17.69 15.53 15.66
CA HIS A 364 -18.59 14.57 16.31
C HIS A 364 -17.86 13.63 17.26
N ASP A 365 -16.53 13.79 17.43
CA ASP A 365 -15.63 12.94 18.20
C ASP A 365 -15.80 11.43 17.95
N VAL A 366 -15.96 11.05 16.68
CA VAL A 366 -16.17 9.66 16.28
C VAL A 366 -15.05 9.12 15.40
N ALA A 367 -14.86 7.80 15.45
CA ALA A 367 -13.94 7.08 14.58
C ALA A 367 -14.39 7.04 13.11
N ILE A 368 -13.46 6.70 12.22
CA ILE A 368 -13.74 6.52 10.78
C ILE A 368 -13.59 5.04 10.40
N ALA A 369 -14.59 4.46 9.76
CA ALA A 369 -14.52 3.13 9.17
C ALA A 369 -14.35 3.20 7.65
N ILE A 370 -13.32 2.52 7.14
CA ILE A 370 -13.05 2.34 5.71
C ILE A 370 -12.94 0.86 5.37
N GLU A 371 -13.10 0.53 4.09
CA GLU A 371 -12.73 -0.80 3.62
C GLU A 371 -11.21 -1.02 3.69
N ASP A 372 -10.82 -2.24 4.00
CA ASP A 372 -9.45 -2.74 3.85
C ASP A 372 -9.19 -3.00 2.37
N LEU A 373 -8.93 -1.91 1.66
CA LEU A 373 -8.80 -1.91 0.22
C LEU A 373 -7.41 -2.37 -0.23
N ASP A 374 -7.11 -3.65 -0.03
CA ASP A 374 -6.02 -4.33 -0.74
C ASP A 374 -6.48 -4.65 -2.16
N PHE A 375 -6.53 -3.63 -3.03
CA PHE A 375 -6.72 -3.85 -4.45
C PHE A 375 -5.40 -4.27 -5.11
N THR A 376 -4.96 -5.49 -4.83
CA THR A 376 -4.19 -6.28 -5.82
C THR A 376 -5.07 -6.70 -7.01
N ALA A 377 -6.36 -6.35 -7.01
CA ALA A 377 -7.30 -6.60 -8.09
C ALA A 377 -6.95 -5.79 -9.35
N GLU A 378 -6.23 -6.46 -10.25
CA GLU A 378 -5.95 -6.12 -11.64
C GLU A 378 -6.96 -5.19 -12.35
N LYS A 379 -6.41 -4.05 -12.76
CA LYS A 379 -7.03 -2.96 -13.51
C LYS A 379 -7.09 -3.25 -15.03
N THR A 380 -7.46 -4.46 -15.44
CA THR A 380 -7.38 -4.86 -16.86
C THR A 380 -8.69 -4.66 -17.62
N ARG A 381 -8.57 -4.37 -18.93
CA ARG A 381 -9.64 -4.24 -19.93
C ARG A 381 -10.68 -5.37 -19.87
N GLU A 382 -10.26 -6.54 -19.40
CA GLU A 382 -11.06 -7.77 -19.34
C GLU A 382 -12.16 -7.78 -18.25
N LYS A 383 -12.08 -6.91 -17.23
CA LYS A 383 -13.11 -6.80 -16.18
C LYS A 383 -14.15 -5.70 -16.46
N HIS A 384 -13.78 -4.70 -17.26
CA HIS A 384 -14.58 -3.46 -17.41
C HIS A 384 -15.01 -3.17 -18.86
N GLY A 385 -14.66 -4.04 -19.83
CA GLY A 385 -15.07 -3.91 -21.22
C GLY A 385 -14.56 -2.62 -21.89
N GLY A 386 -15.31 -2.12 -22.88
CA GLY A 386 -14.94 -0.97 -23.71
C GLY A 386 -15.03 0.41 -23.04
N ARG A 387 -15.40 0.53 -21.76
CA ARG A 387 -15.58 1.82 -21.07
C ARG A 387 -14.22 2.45 -20.74
N THR A 388 -13.63 3.17 -21.68
CA THR A 388 -12.30 3.82 -21.55
C THR A 388 -12.24 4.82 -20.41
N ARG A 389 -13.28 5.66 -20.26
CA ARG A 389 -13.38 6.64 -19.16
C ARG A 389 -13.35 5.99 -17.78
N PHE A 390 -14.16 4.95 -17.55
CA PHE A 390 -14.19 4.20 -16.28
C PHE A 390 -12.86 3.50 -15.97
N ARG A 391 -12.14 3.03 -16.99
CA ARG A 391 -10.80 2.43 -16.84
C ARG A 391 -9.75 3.47 -16.49
N ALA A 392 -9.77 4.65 -17.11
CA ALA A 392 -8.91 5.77 -16.75
C ALA A 392 -9.12 6.18 -15.28
N LEU A 393 -10.38 6.28 -14.87
CA LEU A 393 -10.83 6.60 -13.51
C LEU A 393 -10.31 5.60 -12.45
N ILE A 394 -10.43 4.29 -12.70
CA ILE A 394 -9.89 3.22 -11.82
C ILE A 394 -8.35 3.15 -11.85
N SER A 395 -7.74 3.45 -13.00
CA SER A 395 -6.29 3.51 -13.14
C SER A 395 -5.67 4.67 -12.36
N GLY A 396 -6.40 5.78 -12.23
CA GLY A 396 -5.99 6.99 -11.53
C GLY A 396 -6.07 6.92 -10.01
N MET A 397 -6.88 6.03 -9.43
CA MET A 397 -7.11 5.97 -7.99
C MET A 397 -5.95 5.29 -7.23
N PRO A 398 -5.21 6.01 -6.36
CA PRO A 398 -4.08 5.48 -5.63
C PRO A 398 -4.54 4.98 -4.25
N VAL A 399 -5.26 3.87 -4.21
CA VAL A 399 -5.95 3.42 -2.99
C VAL A 399 -5.00 3.17 -1.80
N ALA A 400 -3.82 2.60 -2.04
CA ALA A 400 -2.80 2.45 -1.00
C ALA A 400 -2.33 3.81 -0.45
N GLN A 401 -2.25 4.84 -1.31
CA GLN A 401 -1.94 6.21 -0.92
C GLN A 401 -3.08 6.84 -0.13
N VAL A 402 -4.34 6.62 -0.52
CA VAL A 402 -5.52 7.07 0.25
C VAL A 402 -5.48 6.50 1.66
N ARG A 403 -5.26 5.20 1.80
CA ARG A 403 -5.16 4.52 3.11
C ARG A 403 -4.01 5.08 3.94
N SER A 404 -2.80 5.18 3.36
CA SER A 404 -1.63 5.68 4.11
C SER A 404 -1.79 7.15 4.50
N ARG A 405 -2.36 7.98 3.63
CA ARG A 405 -2.67 9.39 3.93
C ARG A 405 -3.72 9.52 5.02
N LEU A 406 -4.83 8.77 4.94
CA LEU A 406 -5.86 8.79 5.96
C LEU A 406 -5.29 8.36 7.32
N ALA A 407 -4.55 7.24 7.38
CA ALA A 407 -3.95 6.77 8.64
C ALA A 407 -2.99 7.81 9.25
N ALA A 408 -2.14 8.45 8.44
CA ALA A 408 -1.23 9.48 8.91
C ALA A 408 -1.95 10.74 9.42
N MET A 409 -2.90 11.27 8.64
CA MET A 409 -3.63 12.48 8.99
C MET A 409 -4.61 12.27 10.13
N ALA A 410 -5.19 11.07 10.26
CA ALA A 410 -6.08 10.71 11.36
C ALA A 410 -5.28 10.57 12.67
N ALA A 411 -4.12 9.91 12.64
CA ALA A 411 -3.23 9.82 13.79
C ALA A 411 -2.80 11.20 14.30
N GLU A 412 -2.50 12.14 13.39
CA GLU A 412 -2.17 13.53 13.75
C GLU A 412 -3.33 14.28 14.44
N LYS A 413 -4.57 13.89 14.18
CA LYS A 413 -5.78 14.49 14.78
C LYS A 413 -6.36 13.67 15.93
N GLY A 414 -5.70 12.58 16.35
CA GLY A 414 -6.21 11.66 17.37
C GLY A 414 -7.49 10.93 16.97
N ILE A 415 -7.76 10.75 15.67
CA ILE A 415 -8.94 10.02 15.17
C ILE A 415 -8.53 8.58 14.88
N ALA A 416 -9.26 7.62 15.46
CA ALA A 416 -9.08 6.21 15.16
C ALA A 416 -9.70 5.84 13.80
N VAL A 417 -8.99 4.98 13.06
CA VAL A 417 -9.45 4.44 11.78
C VAL A 417 -9.67 2.94 11.92
N ILE A 418 -10.84 2.45 11.53
CA ILE A 418 -11.18 1.02 11.51
C ILE A 418 -11.19 0.54 10.06
N ALA A 419 -10.44 -0.52 9.78
CA ALA A 419 -10.46 -1.21 8.49
C ALA A 419 -11.43 -2.40 8.55
N VAL A 420 -12.22 -2.59 7.50
CA VAL A 420 -13.19 -3.70 7.39
C VAL A 420 -13.00 -4.47 6.07
N ASP A 421 -13.25 -5.77 6.05
CA ASP A 421 -13.20 -6.54 4.79
C ASP A 421 -14.15 -5.88 3.74
N PRO A 422 -13.75 -5.66 2.47
CA PRO A 422 -14.60 -5.07 1.43
C PRO A 422 -15.69 -6.02 0.89
N ALA A 423 -15.71 -7.29 1.30
CA ALA A 423 -16.59 -8.30 0.73
C ALA A 423 -18.06 -7.92 0.85
N TYR A 424 -18.73 -7.76 -0.30
CA TYR A 424 -20.17 -7.58 -0.45
C TYR A 424 -20.79 -6.29 0.11
N THR A 425 -20.01 -5.37 0.68
CA THR A 425 -20.43 -4.06 1.23
C THR A 425 -21.28 -3.26 0.25
N SER A 426 -20.78 -3.08 -0.98
CA SER A 426 -21.48 -2.40 -2.09
C SER A 426 -22.82 -3.06 -2.46
N ARG A 427 -22.83 -4.40 -2.52
CA ARG A 427 -24.02 -5.18 -2.95
C ARG A 427 -25.10 -5.14 -1.88
N TRP A 428 -24.71 -5.38 -0.63
CA TRP A 428 -25.63 -5.43 0.50
C TRP A 428 -26.07 -4.04 0.96
N GLY A 429 -25.21 -3.03 0.86
CA GLY A 429 -25.61 -1.62 1.00
C GLY A 429 -26.76 -1.27 0.05
N ALA A 430 -26.59 -1.56 -1.25
CA ALA A 430 -27.62 -1.31 -2.24
C ALA A 430 -28.93 -2.11 -1.98
N GLN A 431 -28.83 -3.35 -1.51
CA GLN A 431 -29.98 -4.21 -1.27
C GLN A 431 -30.75 -3.84 0.02
N HIS A 432 -30.04 -3.59 1.11
CA HIS A 432 -30.63 -3.49 2.46
C HIS A 432 -30.76 -2.06 2.99
N TRP A 433 -30.04 -1.10 2.40
CA TRP A 433 -30.04 0.28 2.87
C TRP A 433 -30.53 1.27 1.81
N ARG A 434 -30.07 1.15 0.56
CA ARG A 434 -30.52 2.08 -0.49
C ARG A 434 -32.04 2.02 -0.72
N LYS A 435 -32.58 0.82 -0.97
CA LYS A 435 -34.03 0.66 -1.24
C LYS A 435 -34.90 1.13 -0.07
N PRO A 436 -34.63 0.71 1.19
CA PRO A 436 -35.51 1.10 2.31
C PRO A 436 -35.36 2.55 2.76
N LEU A 437 -34.22 3.19 2.50
CA LEU A 437 -34.01 4.62 2.80
C LEU A 437 -34.51 5.55 1.69
N THR A 438 -34.81 5.00 0.50
CA THR A 438 -35.43 5.78 -0.59
C THR A 438 -36.85 6.13 -0.17
N GLY A 439 -37.08 7.40 0.23
CA GLY A 439 -38.32 7.87 0.84
C GLY A 439 -38.07 9.06 1.77
N LYS A 440 -38.48 8.97 3.05
CA LYS A 440 -38.49 10.04 4.09
C LYS A 440 -37.18 10.82 4.31
N ARG A 441 -36.03 10.37 3.79
CA ARG A 441 -34.71 11.03 3.96
C ARG A 441 -34.04 11.39 2.61
N GLY A 442 -34.81 11.40 1.52
CA GLY A 442 -34.32 11.59 0.16
C GLY A 442 -33.96 10.28 -0.54
N ARG A 443 -33.27 10.36 -1.68
CA ARG A 443 -32.83 9.20 -2.49
C ARG A 443 -31.33 8.97 -2.30
N PRO A 444 -30.90 8.21 -1.27
CA PRO A 444 -29.48 7.93 -1.08
C PRO A 444 -28.92 7.17 -2.28
N THR A 445 -27.67 7.47 -2.61
CA THR A 445 -26.99 6.77 -3.70
C THR A 445 -26.53 5.38 -3.26
N ARG A 446 -26.05 4.61 -4.23
CA ARG A 446 -25.35 3.35 -3.98
C ARG A 446 -24.17 3.54 -3.00
N HIS A 447 -23.44 4.65 -3.14
CA HIS A 447 -22.24 4.94 -2.38
C HIS A 447 -22.57 5.31 -0.93
N ASP A 448 -23.60 6.14 -0.74
CA ASP A 448 -24.14 6.45 0.59
C ASP A 448 -24.64 5.17 1.29
N ALA A 449 -25.24 4.23 0.55
CA ALA A 449 -25.65 2.96 1.13
C ALA A 449 -24.48 1.99 1.43
N ALA A 450 -23.39 2.08 0.66
CA ALA A 450 -22.16 1.32 0.90
C ALA A 450 -21.44 1.81 2.16
N SER A 451 -21.41 3.13 2.39
CA SER A 451 -20.81 3.71 3.61
C SER A 451 -21.53 3.25 4.89
N ILE A 452 -22.87 3.09 4.85
CA ILE A 452 -23.62 2.46 5.95
C ILE A 452 -23.19 1.00 6.16
N ALA A 453 -23.04 0.22 5.09
CA ALA A 453 -22.64 -1.18 5.18
C ALA A 453 -21.23 -1.33 5.80
N ILE A 454 -20.30 -0.46 5.40
CA ILE A 454 -18.94 -0.37 5.96
C ILE A 454 -19.01 -0.04 7.45
N GLY A 455 -19.78 0.98 7.80
CA GLY A 455 -19.86 1.43 9.18
C GLY A 455 -20.51 0.41 10.12
N ARG A 456 -21.58 -0.27 9.68
CA ARG A 456 -22.19 -1.38 10.45
C ARG A 456 -21.22 -2.53 10.68
N ARG A 457 -20.43 -2.87 9.66
CA ARG A 457 -19.42 -3.92 9.79
C ARG A 457 -18.34 -3.54 10.81
N ALA A 458 -17.89 -2.29 10.81
CA ALA A 458 -16.93 -1.79 11.81
C ALA A 458 -17.49 -1.81 13.24
N LEU A 459 -18.79 -1.52 13.40
CA LEU A 459 -19.48 -1.64 14.69
C LEU A 459 -19.69 -3.10 15.14
N GLY A 460 -19.45 -4.09 14.26
CA GLY A 460 -19.68 -5.50 14.54
C GLY A 460 -21.12 -5.96 14.30
N PHE A 461 -21.95 -5.15 13.63
CA PHE A 461 -23.30 -5.53 13.25
C PHE A 461 -23.35 -6.19 11.87
N ALA A 462 -24.35 -7.05 11.69
CA ALA A 462 -24.72 -7.51 10.36
C ALA A 462 -25.12 -6.31 9.47
N ILE A 463 -24.73 -6.32 8.20
CA ILE A 463 -25.13 -5.28 7.24
C ILE A 463 -26.65 -5.31 7.05
N ARG A 464 -27.29 -6.46 7.17
CA ARG A 464 -28.74 -6.57 7.11
C ARG A 464 -29.37 -5.95 8.37
N ARG A 465 -30.26 -4.97 8.19
CA ARG A 465 -30.98 -4.29 9.29
C ARG A 465 -31.98 -5.20 10.03
N ARG A 466 -32.71 -6.05 9.30
CA ARG A 466 -33.81 -6.88 9.81
C ARG A 466 -33.65 -8.32 9.34
N ALA A 467 -33.58 -9.30 10.24
CA ALA A 467 -33.78 -10.70 9.89
C ALA A 467 -35.28 -10.93 9.66
N ALA A 468 -35.63 -11.79 8.71
CA ALA A 468 -36.98 -12.33 8.69
C ALA A 468 -37.05 -13.31 9.87
N PRO A 469 -38.11 -13.30 10.70
CA PRO A 469 -38.25 -14.32 11.74
C PRO A 469 -38.19 -15.72 11.09
N PRO A 470 -37.73 -16.75 11.84
CA PRO A 470 -37.98 -18.13 11.46
C PRO A 470 -39.45 -18.30 11.07
N ARG A 471 -39.74 -19.16 10.09
CA ARG A 471 -41.13 -19.53 9.84
C ARG A 471 -41.49 -20.50 10.95
N ASP A 472 -42.14 -19.99 11.98
CA ASP A 472 -42.93 -20.84 12.85
C ASP A 472 -44.19 -21.24 12.03
N ASP A 473 -44.37 -22.54 11.94
CA ASP A 473 -45.59 -23.34 11.78
C ASP A 473 -46.85 -22.65 11.21
N ARG A 474 -47.52 -23.37 10.30
CA ARG A 474 -48.64 -22.89 9.46
C ARG A 474 -49.97 -22.67 10.22
N SER A 475 -49.97 -21.98 11.34
CA SER A 475 -51.21 -21.54 11.98
C SER A 475 -51.00 -20.26 12.79
N ASP A 476 -51.54 -19.17 12.24
CA ASP A 476 -52.00 -17.94 12.90
C ASP A 476 -51.13 -17.24 13.96
N ARG A 477 -50.51 -16.13 13.53
CA ARG A 477 -50.93 -14.75 13.89
C ARG A 477 -50.05 -13.75 13.14
N ARG A 478 -50.65 -13.01 12.19
CA ARG A 478 -49.98 -11.94 11.43
C ARG A 478 -49.72 -10.72 12.32
N GLY A 479 -48.59 -10.74 13.01
CA GLY A 479 -47.93 -9.52 13.50
C GLY A 479 -46.60 -9.34 12.78
N HIS A 480 -46.35 -8.19 12.16
CA HIS A 480 -45.06 -7.86 11.55
C HIS A 480 -43.95 -7.70 12.60
N ARG A 481 -43.50 -8.80 13.21
CA ARG A 481 -42.35 -8.81 14.12
C ARG A 481 -41.08 -8.95 13.30
N SER A 482 -40.49 -7.82 12.93
CA SER A 482 -39.10 -7.80 12.45
C SER A 482 -38.18 -7.51 13.62
N VAL A 483 -37.35 -8.48 14.01
CA VAL A 483 -36.34 -8.32 15.06
C VAL A 483 -35.10 -7.65 14.47
N GLN A 484 -34.51 -6.69 15.20
CA GLN A 484 -33.21 -6.12 14.83
C GLN A 484 -32.13 -7.19 14.99
N VAL A 485 -31.23 -7.28 14.01
CA VAL A 485 -30.12 -8.24 14.10
C VAL A 485 -29.14 -7.76 15.16
N GLY A 486 -29.07 -8.47 16.29
CA GLY A 486 -28.13 -8.20 17.37
C GLY A 486 -26.68 -8.50 16.99
N PRO A 487 -25.70 -7.98 17.74
CA PRO A 487 -24.30 -8.31 17.55
C PRO A 487 -24.03 -9.70 18.15
N GLY A 488 -24.12 -10.77 17.34
CA GLY A 488 -23.85 -12.12 17.83
C GLY A 488 -23.92 -13.22 16.77
N THR A 489 -22.89 -14.08 16.78
CA THR A 489 -22.64 -15.30 15.99
C THR A 489 -22.32 -15.18 14.49
N ARG A 490 -21.16 -15.75 14.12
CA ARG A 490 -20.60 -15.93 12.76
C ARG A 490 -21.44 -16.91 11.92
N GLY A 491 -22.74 -16.67 11.82
CA GLY A 491 -23.66 -17.45 11.01
C GLY A 491 -23.60 -17.05 9.54
N ARG A 492 -23.34 -18.02 8.66
CA ARG A 492 -23.18 -17.83 7.21
C ARG A 492 -24.27 -16.94 6.59
N GLU A 493 -23.84 -16.02 5.72
CA GLU A 493 -24.75 -15.15 4.98
C GLU A 493 -25.34 -15.86 3.74
N GLU A 494 -26.00 -17.00 3.91
CA GLU A 494 -26.52 -17.79 2.79
C GLU A 494 -27.70 -17.14 2.06
N THR A 495 -27.82 -17.43 0.76
CA THR A 495 -29.03 -17.15 -0.02
C THR A 495 -29.84 -18.46 -0.09
N ARG A 496 -31.12 -18.43 0.31
CA ARG A 496 -32.04 -19.59 0.37
C ARG A 496 -31.88 -20.57 -0.81
N PRO A 497 -31.80 -21.89 -0.55
CA PRO A 497 -32.21 -22.90 -1.53
C PRO A 497 -33.73 -22.87 -1.74
N ARG A 498 -34.19 -23.14 -2.97
CA ARG A 498 -35.59 -23.52 -3.22
C ARG A 498 -35.72 -25.00 -2.81
N LEU A 499 -36.62 -25.30 -1.88
CA LEU A 499 -37.05 -26.68 -1.58
C LEU A 499 -38.05 -27.10 -2.68
N PRO A 500 -37.78 -28.18 -3.45
CA PRO A 500 -38.83 -28.91 -4.14
C PRO A 500 -39.73 -29.59 -3.10
N GLY A 501 -41.04 -29.59 -3.30
CA GLY A 501 -42.02 -30.21 -2.40
C GLY A 501 -41.88 -31.72 -2.27
N PRO A 502 -42.63 -32.35 -1.34
CA PRO A 502 -42.40 -33.73 -0.94
C PRO A 502 -42.90 -34.70 -2.01
N ARG A 503 -42.08 -35.71 -2.32
CA ARG A 503 -42.55 -36.96 -2.91
C ARG A 503 -42.46 -38.03 -1.84
N THR A 504 -43.63 -38.50 -1.45
CA THR A 504 -43.91 -39.72 -0.68
C THR A 504 -43.26 -40.96 -1.28
N ARG A 505 -42.65 -41.82 -0.44
CA ARG A 505 -42.98 -43.26 -0.26
C ARG A 505 -41.91 -43.98 0.61
N SER A 506 -42.34 -44.34 1.81
CA SER A 506 -42.23 -45.59 2.58
C SER A 506 -40.99 -46.51 2.57
N ALA A 507 -40.57 -46.86 3.80
CA ALA A 507 -40.05 -48.15 4.34
C ALA A 507 -38.72 -48.74 3.81
N GLY A 508 -37.87 -49.41 4.61
CA GLY A 508 -38.10 -50.06 5.91
C GLY A 508 -36.82 -50.28 6.74
N ALA A 509 -37.03 -50.96 7.87
CA ALA A 509 -36.19 -51.09 9.06
C ALA A 509 -34.98 -52.02 8.96
N GLY A 510 -34.05 -51.89 9.92
CA GLY A 510 -32.98 -52.86 10.18
C GLY A 510 -32.10 -52.44 11.36
N SER A 511 -32.34 -53.08 12.49
CA SER A 511 -31.86 -52.88 13.86
C SER A 511 -30.44 -53.39 14.18
N GLY A 512 -29.88 -52.93 15.31
CA GLY A 512 -28.84 -53.63 16.12
C GLY A 512 -27.53 -52.84 16.25
N ALA A 513 -27.17 -52.15 17.34
CA ALA A 513 -26.99 -52.49 18.76
C ALA A 513 -25.52 -52.80 19.15
N LYS A 514 -25.14 -52.24 20.32
CA LYS A 514 -23.99 -52.51 21.21
C LYS A 514 -22.70 -51.72 20.93
N ALA A 515 -22.39 -50.77 21.82
CA ALA A 515 -21.52 -50.89 23.02
C ALA A 515 -20.05 -50.96 22.58
N GLY A 516 -19.14 -50.07 22.97
CA GLY A 516 -18.98 -49.31 24.20
C GLY A 516 -17.58 -49.63 24.67
N ASP A 517 -16.69 -48.64 24.79
CA ASP A 517 -15.64 -48.71 25.80
C ASP A 517 -15.04 -47.33 26.07
N GLN A 518 -14.73 -47.13 27.35
CA GLN A 518 -14.09 -45.96 27.92
C GLN A 518 -12.57 -46.09 27.87
N GLY A 519 -11.86 -44.98 27.99
CA GLY A 519 -10.42 -45.00 28.21
C GLY A 519 -9.86 -43.59 28.28
N ALA A 520 -9.68 -43.11 29.51
CA ALA A 520 -9.30 -41.76 29.86
C ALA A 520 -7.82 -41.63 30.22
N HIS A 521 -7.31 -40.38 30.13
CA HIS A 521 -6.10 -39.82 30.76
C HIS A 521 -4.73 -40.28 30.19
N HIS A 522 -3.63 -39.52 30.19
CA HIS A 522 -3.11 -38.54 31.14
C HIS A 522 -2.07 -37.57 30.52
N ARG A 523 -1.77 -36.51 31.28
CA ARG A 523 -0.87 -35.35 31.08
C ARG A 523 0.64 -35.64 31.00
N SER A 524 1.38 -34.74 30.34
CA SER A 524 2.53 -33.92 30.83
C SER A 524 3.17 -33.21 29.61
N GLY A 525 3.84 -32.05 29.62
CA GLY A 525 4.25 -31.11 30.66
C GLY A 525 5.66 -30.54 30.40
N ARG A 526 5.75 -29.37 29.72
CA ARG A 526 6.84 -28.33 29.77
C ARG A 526 8.21 -28.60 29.08
N PRO A 527 9.14 -27.62 28.92
CA PRO A 527 9.02 -26.19 28.51
C PRO A 527 10.13 -25.68 27.54
N ALA A 528 9.90 -24.47 26.98
CA ALA A 528 10.82 -23.38 26.59
C ALA A 528 12.04 -23.59 25.66
N GLU A 529 12.10 -22.81 24.56
CA GLU A 529 13.25 -21.92 24.24
C GLU A 529 12.85 -20.80 23.22
N PRO A 530 13.51 -19.63 23.22
CA PRO A 530 13.03 -18.38 22.61
C PRO A 530 13.66 -18.09 21.23
N GLY A 531 12.82 -18.09 20.18
CA GLY A 531 13.22 -17.74 18.81
C GLY A 531 13.22 -16.23 18.51
N PHE A 532 14.42 -15.71 18.26
CA PHE A 532 14.84 -14.50 17.54
C PHE A 532 13.75 -13.58 16.94
N ARG A 533 13.73 -12.31 17.41
CA ARG A 533 12.92 -11.21 16.84
C ARG A 533 13.45 -10.79 15.46
N GLN A 534 12.68 -11.06 14.41
CA GLN A 534 12.79 -10.37 13.12
C GLN A 534 12.51 -8.87 13.30
N ARG A 535 13.53 -8.02 13.06
CA ARG A 535 13.36 -6.58 12.95
C ARG A 535 12.83 -6.24 11.56
N ASP A 536 11.57 -5.81 11.52
CA ASP A 536 10.92 -5.31 10.31
C ASP A 536 11.65 -4.11 9.71
N SER A 537 12.09 -4.30 8.47
CA SER A 537 12.76 -3.32 7.62
C SER A 537 11.71 -2.49 6.87
N MET A 538 11.70 -1.17 7.07
CA MET A 538 10.80 -0.27 6.34
C MET A 538 11.44 0.26 5.06
N ALA A 539 10.67 0.17 3.98
CA ALA A 539 10.95 0.73 2.68
C ALA A 539 10.94 2.27 2.70
N LEU A 540 12.03 2.86 2.21
CA LEU A 540 12.06 4.25 1.79
C LEU A 540 11.09 4.42 0.61
N GLY A 541 10.05 5.24 0.81
CA GLY A 541 9.08 5.59 -0.22
C GLY A 541 9.74 6.35 -1.36
N SER A 542 10.17 5.61 -2.39
CA SER A 542 10.39 6.17 -3.72
C SER A 542 9.10 6.00 -4.52
N ASN A 543 8.55 7.12 -4.99
CA ASN A 543 7.45 7.12 -5.96
C ASN A 543 7.97 6.58 -7.29
N GLY A 544 7.96 5.26 -7.43
CA GLY A 544 8.28 4.57 -8.66
C GLY A 544 7.48 3.28 -8.73
N THR A 545 6.47 3.24 -9.59
CA THR A 545 5.82 1.97 -9.94
C THR A 545 6.83 1.09 -10.65
N VAL A 546 7.51 0.22 -9.91
CA VAL A 546 8.41 -0.79 -10.46
C VAL A 546 7.55 -1.85 -11.14
N LYS A 547 7.49 -1.80 -12.48
CA LYS A 547 7.08 -2.95 -13.29
C LYS A 547 8.36 -3.64 -13.78
N PRO A 548 8.46 -4.98 -13.74
CA PRO A 548 9.63 -5.70 -14.21
C PRO A 548 9.83 -5.53 -15.72
N PHE A 549 11.07 -5.65 -16.16
CA PHE A 549 11.53 -5.59 -17.54
C PHE A 549 11.71 -7.00 -18.10
N PHE A 550 11.35 -7.21 -19.37
CA PHE A 550 11.71 -8.40 -20.14
C PHE A 550 12.36 -7.95 -21.44
N ARG A 551 13.47 -8.59 -21.78
CA ARG A 551 14.26 -8.35 -22.99
C ARG A 551 13.47 -8.80 -24.24
N VAL A 552 13.43 -7.95 -25.24
CA VAL A 552 13.21 -8.35 -26.65
C VAL A 552 14.61 -8.51 -27.25
N PRO A 553 14.93 -9.61 -27.95
CA PRO A 553 16.27 -9.81 -28.49
C PRO A 553 16.49 -8.85 -29.68
N GLY A 554 17.61 -8.13 -29.69
CA GLY A 554 18.00 -7.27 -30.80
C GLY A 554 19.18 -6.36 -30.46
N CYS A 555 20.35 -6.72 -30.99
CA CYS A 555 21.58 -5.95 -31.17
C CYS A 555 22.27 -5.33 -29.95
N LEU A 556 23.38 -5.97 -29.59
CA LEU A 556 24.51 -5.42 -28.83
C LEU A 556 25.21 -4.34 -29.65
N GLY A 557 25.69 -3.27 -28.99
CA GLY A 557 26.61 -2.31 -29.58
C GLY A 557 26.66 -0.99 -28.82
N LEU A 558 27.65 -0.89 -27.92
CA LEU A 558 28.22 0.29 -27.25
C LEU A 558 27.49 0.87 -26.02
#